data_AF-D1W4Q3-F1
#
_entry.id   AF-D1W4Q3-F1
#
_cell.length_a   1.000
_cell.length_b   1.000
_cell.length_c   1.000
_cell.angle_alpha   90.00
_cell.angle_beta   90.00
_cell.angle_gamma   90.00
#
_symmetry.space_group_name_H-M   'P 1'
#
loop_
_entity.id
_entity.type
_entity.pdbx_description
1 polymer ?
#
loop_
_entity_poly.entity_id
_entity_poly.type
_entity_poly.pdbx_seq_one_letter_code
_entity_poly.pdbx_strand_id
1 'polypeptide(L)'
;MKHLDLQHRSTEQLSRWVLYALSALTACLFALYYLIGYDQPYVENPDFNEPLLTTTLLLFMYTLLATTVGIGVWSILRETKRRRSESKVSNGIPTSLISRCVAGGTLMVFVLTFVSGSTQPLMTNGKSFTDGMLLRMADQFINTSILLLIAAALAVAFGMTRYYRKQKREHAD
;
A
#
# COMPACT_ATOMS: atom_id res chain seq x y z
N MET A 1 -13.97 26.98 28.02
CA MET A 1 -13.28 26.08 27.08
C MET A 1 -14.21 25.82 25.91
N LYS A 2 -13.93 26.40 24.72
CA LYS A 2 -14.76 26.22 23.52
C LYS A 2 -14.62 24.78 23.04
N HIS A 3 -15.69 23.99 23.17
CA HIS A 3 -15.78 22.69 22.50
C HIS A 3 -15.66 22.94 21.00
N LEU A 4 -14.65 22.36 20.35
CA LEU A 4 -14.52 22.37 18.90
C LEU A 4 -15.70 21.56 18.34
N ASP A 5 -16.73 22.27 17.86
CA ASP A 5 -17.94 21.70 17.29
C ASP A 5 -17.63 21.15 15.89
N LEU A 6 -17.07 19.94 15.86
CA LEU A 6 -16.65 19.22 14.65
C LEU A 6 -17.82 18.59 13.88
N GLN A 7 -19.03 18.62 14.45
CA GLN A 7 -20.16 17.85 13.94
C GLN A 7 -20.93 18.55 12.80
N HIS A 8 -20.79 19.87 12.65
CA HIS A 8 -21.53 20.66 11.65
C HIS A 8 -20.75 21.02 10.37
N ARG A 9 -19.48 20.61 10.25
CA ARG A 9 -18.64 20.91 9.08
C ARG A 9 -18.87 19.88 7.98
N SER A 10 -18.94 20.32 6.72
CA SER A 10 -19.03 19.37 5.60
C SER A 10 -17.77 18.50 5.54
N THR A 11 -17.92 17.24 5.13
CA THR A 11 -16.82 16.26 5.04
C THR A 11 -15.63 16.79 4.23
N GLU A 12 -15.91 17.59 3.21
CA GLU A 12 -14.90 18.24 2.36
C GLU A 12 -14.07 19.28 3.12
N GLN A 13 -14.71 20.09 3.96
CA GLN A 13 -14.01 21.10 4.77
C GLN A 13 -13.11 20.45 5.82
N LEU A 14 -13.59 19.37 6.46
CA LEU A 14 -12.82 18.62 7.44
C LEU A 14 -11.60 17.97 6.78
N SER A 15 -11.79 17.28 5.65
CA SER A 15 -10.71 16.64 4.89
C SER A 15 -9.64 17.66 4.46
N ARG A 16 -10.07 18.80 3.92
CA ARG A 16 -9.18 19.89 3.51
C ARG A 16 -8.36 20.42 4.69
N TRP A 17 -9.00 20.62 5.85
CA TRP A 17 -8.31 21.12 7.03
C TRP A 17 -7.30 20.12 7.59
N VAL A 18 -7.66 18.84 7.68
CA VAL A 18 -6.75 17.76 8.11
C VAL A 18 -5.55 17.65 7.17
N LEU A 19 -5.79 17.71 5.86
CA LEU A 19 -4.71 17.69 4.86
C LEU A 19 -3.74 18.86 5.07
N TYR A 20 -4.25 20.09 5.15
CA TYR A 20 -3.38 21.26 5.33
C TYR A 20 -2.66 21.25 6.67
N ALA A 21 -3.30 20.81 7.76
CA ALA A 21 -2.67 20.70 9.07
C ALA A 21 -1.52 19.67 9.05
N LEU A 22 -1.75 18.49 8.47
CA LEU A 22 -0.72 17.45 8.35
C LEU A 22 0.43 17.87 7.42
N SER A 23 0.13 18.54 6.30
CA SER A 23 1.14 19.05 5.38
C SER A 23 1.99 20.14 6.03
N ALA A 24 1.37 21.11 6.72
CA ALA A 24 2.08 22.17 7.42
C ALA A 24 2.94 21.62 8.57
N LEU A 25 2.42 20.67 9.34
CA LEU A 25 3.17 19.99 10.39
C LEU A 25 4.38 19.24 9.83
N THR A 26 4.19 18.48 8.75
CA THR A 26 5.29 17.77 8.06
C THR A 26 6.36 18.74 7.58
N ALA A 27 5.97 19.82 6.89
CA ALA A 27 6.92 20.82 6.40
C ALA A 27 7.69 21.49 7.54
N CYS A 28 7.02 21.81 8.66
CA CYS A 28 7.64 22.39 9.83
C CYS A 28 8.65 21.42 10.49
N LEU A 29 8.29 20.14 10.65
CA LEU A 29 9.19 19.13 11.21
C LEU A 29 10.41 18.90 10.32
N PHE A 30 10.23 18.86 8.99
CA PHE A 30 11.35 18.77 8.05
C PHE A 30 12.24 20.00 8.09
N ALA A 31 11.68 21.21 8.13
CA ALA A 31 12.47 22.43 8.28
C ALA A 31 13.29 22.38 9.57
N LEU A 32 12.68 21.98 10.69
CA LEU A 32 13.37 21.85 11.97
C LEU A 32 14.49 20.80 11.91
N TYR A 33 14.23 19.66 11.27
CA TYR A 33 15.23 18.60 11.05
C TYR A 33 16.47 19.10 10.29
N TYR A 34 16.30 19.92 9.27
CA TYR A 34 17.42 20.50 8.52
C TYR A 34 18.11 21.67 9.24
N LEU A 35 17.40 22.38 10.10
CA LEU A 35 17.94 23.56 10.79
C LEU A 35 18.64 23.21 12.11
N ILE A 36 18.29 22.08 12.76
CA ILE A 36 18.79 21.72 14.08
C ILE A 36 19.71 20.50 14.00
N GLY A 37 21.01 20.73 14.22
CA GLY A 37 21.99 19.66 14.38
C GLY A 37 22.28 18.90 13.10
N TYR A 38 22.05 19.49 11.92
CA TYR A 38 22.20 18.80 10.63
C TYR A 38 23.61 18.26 10.37
N ASP A 39 24.65 18.94 10.86
CA ASP A 39 26.06 18.55 10.67
C ASP A 39 26.56 17.55 11.74
N GLN A 40 25.68 17.00 12.57
CA GLN A 40 26.06 16.02 13.58
C GLN A 40 26.40 14.67 12.88
N PRO A 41 27.62 14.13 13.05
CA PRO A 41 28.01 12.88 12.41
C PRO A 41 27.34 11.67 13.09
N TYR A 42 27.00 10.67 12.29
CA TYR A 42 26.43 9.42 12.76
C TYR A 42 27.48 8.55 13.44
N VAL A 43 27.15 7.98 14.60
CA VAL A 43 28.10 7.28 15.48
C VAL A 43 28.69 6.03 14.83
N GLU A 44 27.87 5.23 14.14
CA GLU A 44 28.30 3.97 13.52
C GLU A 44 29.00 4.19 12.17
N ASN A 45 28.70 5.29 11.49
CA ASN A 45 29.35 5.65 10.24
C ASN A 45 29.42 7.17 10.07
N PRO A 46 30.57 7.79 10.40
CA PRO A 46 30.76 9.25 10.33
C PRO A 46 30.64 9.84 8.92
N ASP A 47 30.60 9.03 7.87
CA ASP A 47 30.33 9.47 6.50
C ASP A 47 28.88 9.96 6.31
N PHE A 48 27.99 9.64 7.25
CA PHE A 48 26.59 10.06 7.26
C PHE A 48 26.33 11.02 8.43
N ASN A 49 25.43 11.96 8.22
CA ASN A 49 24.94 12.83 9.29
C ASN A 49 23.70 12.20 9.94
N GLU A 50 23.62 12.29 11.26
CA GLU A 50 22.43 11.96 12.06
C GLU A 50 21.97 13.24 12.78
N PRO A 51 21.11 14.05 12.13
CA PRO A 51 20.59 15.26 12.76
C PRO A 51 19.86 14.96 14.07
N LEU A 52 19.90 15.88 15.03
CA LEU A 52 19.36 15.68 16.38
C LEU A 52 17.88 15.23 16.38
N LEU A 53 17.10 15.68 15.40
CA LEU A 53 15.68 15.38 15.28
C LEU A 53 15.37 14.08 14.50
N THR A 54 16.38 13.29 14.12
CA THR A 54 16.20 12.02 13.39
C THR A 54 15.24 11.08 14.12
N THR A 55 15.42 10.87 15.42
CA THR A 55 14.52 10.00 16.20
C THR A 55 13.08 10.54 16.22
N THR A 56 12.92 11.86 16.34
CA THR A 56 11.59 12.50 16.35
C THR A 56 10.90 12.36 15.00
N LEU A 57 11.65 12.58 13.91
CA LEU A 57 11.16 12.41 12.54
C LEU A 57 10.77 10.96 12.25
N LEU A 58 11.57 9.99 12.69
CA LEU A 58 11.26 8.57 12.56
C LEU A 58 10.00 8.19 13.33
N LEU A 59 9.84 8.67 14.58
CA LEU A 59 8.61 8.47 15.34
C LEU A 59 7.40 9.06 14.62
N PHE A 60 7.50 10.29 14.13
CA PHE A 60 6.43 10.93 13.36
C PHE A 60 6.05 10.09 12.12
N MET A 61 7.04 9.63 11.35
CA MET A 61 6.82 8.77 10.19
C MET A 61 6.10 7.46 10.56
N TYR A 62 6.56 6.76 11.61
CA TYR A 62 5.93 5.52 12.04
C TYR A 62 4.51 5.72 12.57
N THR A 63 4.23 6.83 13.26
CA THR A 63 2.86 7.14 13.72
C THR A 63 1.92 7.43 12.54
N LEU A 64 2.36 8.16 11.52
CA LEU A 64 1.58 8.39 10.31
C LEU A 64 1.32 7.09 9.56
N LEU A 65 2.34 6.24 9.44
CA LEU A 65 2.22 4.93 8.82
C LEU A 65 1.19 4.07 9.56
N ALA A 66 1.33 3.93 10.88
CA ALA A 66 0.42 3.14 11.72
C ALA A 66 -1.02 3.66 11.64
N THR A 67 -1.22 4.98 11.67
CA THR A 67 -2.53 5.62 11.56
C THR A 67 -3.16 5.34 10.19
N THR A 68 -2.38 5.48 9.12
CA THR A 68 -2.85 5.23 7.73
C THR A 68 -3.25 3.78 7.54
N VAL A 69 -2.41 2.84 7.98
CA VAL A 69 -2.70 1.41 7.93
C VAL A 69 -3.97 1.09 8.75
N GLY A 70 -4.08 1.64 9.97
CA GLY A 70 -5.24 1.44 10.83
C GLY A 70 -6.55 1.94 10.20
N ILE A 71 -6.55 3.16 9.64
CA ILE A 71 -7.71 3.73 8.93
C ILE A 71 -8.03 2.91 7.67
N GLY A 72 -7.02 2.45 6.93
CA GLY A 72 -7.19 1.61 5.74
C GLY A 72 -7.88 0.28 6.07
N VAL A 73 -7.37 -0.44 7.08
CA VAL A 73 -7.98 -1.69 7.56
C VAL A 73 -9.41 -1.45 8.05
N TRP A 74 -9.62 -0.41 8.87
CA TRP A 74 -10.96 -0.06 9.35
C TRP A 74 -11.95 0.24 8.21
N SER A 75 -11.48 0.93 7.18
CA SER A 75 -12.28 1.27 5.99
C SER A 75 -12.71 0.00 5.24
N ILE A 76 -11.78 -0.92 4.99
CA ILE A 76 -12.05 -2.21 4.34
C ILE A 76 -13.05 -3.04 5.16
N LEU A 77 -12.85 -3.13 6.48
CA LEU A 77 -13.75 -3.89 7.37
C LEU A 77 -15.16 -3.29 7.40
N ARG A 78 -15.25 -1.95 7.53
CA ARG A 78 -16.54 -1.24 7.54
C ARG A 78 -17.27 -1.39 6.22
N GLU A 79 -16.55 -1.28 5.10
CA GLU A 79 -17.11 -1.44 3.76
C GLU A 79 -17.60 -2.87 3.53
N THR A 80 -16.81 -3.86 3.92
CA THR A 80 -17.20 -5.29 3.83
C THR A 80 -18.47 -5.57 4.62
N LYS A 81 -18.63 -4.98 5.81
CA LYS A 81 -19.83 -5.09 6.63
C LYS A 81 -21.06 -4.46 5.96
N ARG A 82 -20.90 -3.30 5.31
CA ARG A 82 -21.99 -2.62 4.58
C ARG A 82 -22.43 -3.39 3.33
N ARG A 83 -21.47 -3.88 2.54
CA ARG A 83 -21.71 -4.66 1.31
C ARG A 83 -22.50 -5.95 1.55
N ARG A 84 -22.56 -6.47 2.79
CA ARG A 84 -23.35 -7.66 3.14
C ARG A 84 -24.88 -7.41 3.05
N SER A 85 -25.31 -6.15 3.12
CA SER A 85 -26.73 -5.75 3.12
C SER A 85 -27.26 -5.34 1.74
N GLU A 86 -26.39 -5.13 0.74
CA GLU A 86 -26.78 -4.70 -0.61
C GLU A 86 -26.97 -5.89 -1.55
N SER A 87 -27.80 -5.71 -2.60
CA SER A 87 -28.12 -6.75 -3.58
C SER A 87 -26.84 -7.29 -4.25
N LYS A 88 -26.59 -8.60 -4.06
CA LYS A 88 -25.34 -9.29 -4.46
C LYS A 88 -25.14 -9.44 -5.97
N VAL A 89 -26.13 -9.06 -6.77
CA VAL A 89 -26.20 -9.24 -8.22
C VAL A 89 -26.49 -7.87 -8.84
N SER A 90 -25.62 -7.44 -9.75
CA SER A 90 -25.84 -6.25 -10.58
C SER A 90 -25.94 -6.71 -12.03
N ASN A 91 -27.05 -6.38 -12.69
CA ASN A 91 -27.31 -6.74 -14.09
C ASN A 91 -27.18 -8.25 -14.41
N GLY A 92 -27.68 -9.12 -13.51
CA GLY A 92 -27.60 -10.58 -13.66
C GLY A 92 -26.22 -11.20 -13.37
N ILE A 93 -25.19 -10.39 -13.10
CA ILE A 93 -23.83 -10.84 -12.82
C ILE A 93 -23.56 -10.78 -11.30
N PRO A 94 -23.06 -11.85 -10.66
CA PRO A 94 -22.72 -11.85 -9.24
C PRO A 94 -21.41 -11.10 -8.98
N THR A 95 -21.43 -9.77 -9.10
CA THR A 95 -20.27 -8.87 -8.92
C THR A 95 -19.58 -9.04 -7.57
N SER A 96 -20.35 -9.29 -6.52
CA SER A 96 -19.84 -9.52 -5.16
C SER A 96 -19.04 -10.81 -5.02
N LEU A 97 -19.30 -11.84 -5.85
CA LEU A 97 -18.53 -13.08 -5.86
C LEU A 97 -17.20 -12.86 -6.58
N ILE A 98 -17.23 -12.25 -7.78
CA ILE A 98 -16.05 -11.98 -8.58
C ILE A 98 -15.05 -11.12 -7.80
N SER A 99 -15.53 -10.03 -7.18
CA SER A 99 -14.67 -9.15 -6.38
C SER A 99 -14.02 -9.89 -5.19
N ARG A 100 -14.76 -10.76 -4.49
CA ARG A 100 -14.19 -11.56 -3.38
C ARG A 100 -13.21 -12.61 -3.87
N CYS A 101 -13.49 -13.26 -5.00
CA CYS A 101 -12.57 -14.23 -5.60
C CYS A 101 -11.27 -13.57 -6.06
N VAL A 102 -11.34 -12.39 -6.70
CA VAL A 102 -10.15 -11.65 -7.12
C VAL A 102 -9.36 -11.18 -5.90
N ALA A 103 -10.00 -10.54 -4.92
CA ALA A 103 -9.33 -10.09 -3.70
C ALA A 103 -8.69 -11.25 -2.92
N GLY A 104 -9.43 -12.36 -2.76
CA GLY A 104 -8.92 -13.57 -2.10
C GLY A 104 -7.78 -14.21 -2.89
N GLY A 105 -7.87 -14.27 -4.22
CA GLY A 105 -6.82 -14.78 -5.09
C GLY A 105 -5.55 -13.94 -5.02
N THR A 106 -5.65 -12.61 -5.04
CA THR A 106 -4.50 -11.71 -4.87
C THR A 106 -3.84 -11.91 -3.52
N LEU A 107 -4.62 -11.96 -2.42
CA LEU A 107 -4.08 -12.21 -1.08
C LEU A 107 -3.42 -13.59 -0.99
N MET A 108 -4.04 -14.61 -1.59
CA MET A 108 -3.48 -15.97 -1.61
C MET A 108 -2.14 -16.01 -2.33
N VAL A 109 -2.03 -15.39 -3.52
CA VAL A 109 -0.76 -15.29 -4.24
C VAL A 109 0.29 -14.58 -3.38
N PHE A 110 -0.08 -13.45 -2.76
CA PHE A 110 0.83 -12.68 -1.92
C PHE A 110 1.34 -13.48 -0.70
N VAL A 111 0.48 -14.27 -0.06
CA VAL A 111 0.86 -15.15 1.06
C VAL A 111 1.73 -16.31 0.58
N LEU A 112 1.41 -16.92 -0.56
CA LEU A 112 2.19 -18.02 -1.11
C LEU A 112 3.60 -17.57 -1.49
N THR A 113 3.74 -16.43 -2.16
CA THR A 113 5.05 -15.86 -2.51
C THR A 113 5.83 -15.43 -1.27
N PHE A 114 5.16 -14.99 -0.19
CA PHE A 114 5.84 -14.75 1.08
C PHE A 114 6.38 -16.04 1.68
N VAL A 115 5.53 -17.07 1.77
CA VAL A 115 5.93 -18.35 2.35
C VAL A 115 7.08 -18.98 1.56
N SER A 116 7.06 -18.84 0.24
CA SER A 116 8.14 -19.31 -0.65
C SER A 116 9.34 -18.37 -0.74
N GLY A 117 9.31 -17.20 -0.12
CA GLY A 117 10.37 -16.20 -0.20
C GLY A 117 11.67 -16.67 0.44
N SER A 118 12.79 -16.42 -0.23
CA SER A 118 14.14 -16.78 0.22
C SER A 118 14.62 -15.92 1.39
N THR A 119 15.32 -16.54 2.34
CA THR A 119 16.02 -15.88 3.44
C THR A 119 17.55 -15.98 3.30
N GLN A 120 18.04 -16.31 2.10
CA GLN A 120 19.47 -16.44 1.86
C GLN A 120 20.17 -15.08 1.98
N PRO A 121 21.31 -14.99 2.68
CA PRO A 121 22.05 -13.75 2.80
C PRO A 121 22.44 -13.17 1.44
N LEU A 122 22.22 -11.88 1.26
CA LEU A 122 22.53 -11.17 0.03
C LEU A 122 23.76 -10.27 0.24
N MET A 123 24.77 -10.44 -0.60
CA MET A 123 25.92 -9.53 -0.65
C MET A 123 25.68 -8.44 -1.69
N THR A 124 25.70 -7.18 -1.28
CA THR A 124 25.67 -6.05 -2.22
C THR A 124 26.66 -4.99 -1.78
N ASN A 125 27.52 -4.54 -2.69
CA ASN A 125 28.54 -3.51 -2.42
C ASN A 125 29.41 -3.82 -1.18
N GLY A 126 29.76 -5.10 -0.98
CA GLY A 126 30.58 -5.55 0.15
C GLY A 126 29.85 -5.62 1.51
N LYS A 127 28.57 -5.27 1.59
CA LYS A 127 27.75 -5.41 2.79
C LYS A 127 26.86 -6.65 2.70
N SER A 128 26.81 -7.39 3.82
CA SER A 128 25.99 -8.59 3.98
C SER A 128 24.63 -8.21 4.56
N PHE A 129 23.55 -8.46 3.81
CA PHE A 129 22.19 -8.41 4.33
C PHE A 129 21.79 -9.80 4.82
N THR A 130 21.54 -9.92 6.12
CA THR A 130 21.21 -11.19 6.79
C THR A 130 19.84 -11.18 7.46
N ASP A 131 19.13 -10.05 7.44
CA ASP A 131 17.78 -9.97 8.01
C ASP A 131 16.81 -10.80 7.17
N GLY A 132 16.52 -12.01 7.66
CA GLY A 132 15.66 -12.96 6.97
C GLY A 132 14.25 -12.44 6.72
N MET A 133 13.70 -11.59 7.59
CA MET A 133 12.36 -11.03 7.38
C MET A 133 12.37 -10.02 6.23
N LEU A 134 13.36 -9.13 6.18
CA LEU A 134 13.49 -8.15 5.09
C LEU A 134 13.84 -8.82 3.76
N LEU A 135 14.72 -9.83 3.77
CA LEU A 135 15.08 -10.62 2.59
C LEU A 135 13.85 -11.33 2.02
N ARG A 136 13.05 -11.97 2.89
CA ARG A 136 11.83 -12.67 2.49
C ARG A 136 10.77 -11.73 1.94
N MET A 137 10.61 -10.55 2.56
CA MET A 137 9.69 -9.51 2.06
C MET A 137 10.14 -9.00 0.68
N ALA A 138 11.42 -8.74 0.49
CA ALA A 138 11.96 -8.30 -0.80
C ALA A 138 11.71 -9.35 -1.91
N ASP A 139 12.02 -10.61 -1.63
CA ASP A 139 11.81 -11.71 -2.57
C ASP A 139 10.31 -11.93 -2.89
N GLN A 140 9.45 -11.83 -1.87
CA GLN A 140 8.00 -11.87 -2.05
C GLN A 140 7.50 -10.81 -3.05
N PHE A 141 7.95 -9.56 -2.94
CA PHE A 141 7.52 -8.49 -3.83
C PHE A 141 7.94 -8.75 -5.28
N ILE A 142 9.19 -9.20 -5.47
CA ILE A 142 9.71 -9.55 -6.80
C ILE A 142 8.87 -10.68 -7.41
N ASN A 143 8.73 -11.80 -6.70
CA ASN A 143 8.01 -12.97 -7.19
C ASN A 143 6.53 -12.69 -7.47
N THR A 144 5.87 -11.94 -6.59
CA THR A 144 4.46 -11.54 -6.79
C THR A 144 4.31 -10.66 -8.03
N SER A 145 5.19 -9.68 -8.23
CA SER A 145 5.10 -8.77 -9.37
C SER A 145 5.23 -9.50 -10.71
N ILE A 146 6.21 -10.40 -10.83
CA ILE A 146 6.42 -11.23 -12.03
C ILE A 146 5.19 -12.11 -12.29
N LEU A 147 4.67 -12.78 -11.26
CA LEU A 147 3.51 -13.66 -11.40
C LEU A 147 2.27 -12.87 -11.86
N LEU A 148 2.00 -11.70 -11.26
CA LEU A 148 0.88 -10.86 -11.64
C LEU A 148 1.04 -10.27 -13.05
N LEU A 149 2.27 -9.91 -13.47
CA LEU A 149 2.55 -9.48 -14.84
C LEU A 149 2.25 -10.58 -15.86
N ILE A 150 2.67 -11.82 -15.58
CA ILE A 150 2.35 -12.97 -16.44
C ILE A 150 0.84 -13.21 -16.48
N ALA A 151 0.17 -13.20 -15.33
CA ALA A 151 -1.28 -13.38 -15.25
C ALA A 151 -2.04 -12.30 -16.05
N ALA A 152 -1.59 -11.04 -15.98
CA ALA A 152 -2.15 -9.95 -16.76
C ALA A 152 -1.95 -10.14 -18.27
N ALA A 153 -0.75 -10.52 -18.70
CA ALA A 153 -0.46 -10.80 -20.10
C ALA A 153 -1.34 -11.94 -20.65
N LEU A 154 -1.49 -13.03 -19.89
CA LEU A 154 -2.36 -14.16 -20.24
C LEU A 154 -3.83 -13.76 -20.32
N ALA A 155 -4.30 -12.93 -19.37
CA ALA A 155 -5.67 -12.43 -19.38
C ALA A 155 -5.96 -11.57 -20.63
N VAL A 156 -5.03 -10.71 -21.03
CA VAL A 156 -5.14 -9.89 -22.26
C VAL A 156 -5.15 -10.78 -23.50
N ALA A 157 -4.22 -11.73 -23.61
CA ALA A 157 -4.14 -12.67 -24.73
C ALA A 157 -5.44 -13.49 -24.89
N PHE A 158 -5.97 -13.99 -23.77
CA PHE A 158 -7.25 -14.70 -23.75
C PHE A 158 -8.43 -13.79 -24.15
N GLY A 159 -8.45 -12.56 -23.66
CA GLY A 159 -9.45 -11.55 -23.99
C GLY A 159 -9.49 -11.24 -25.49
N MET A 160 -8.32 -10.98 -26.10
CA MET A 160 -8.19 -10.76 -27.54
C MET A 160 -8.67 -11.97 -28.35
N THR A 161 -8.26 -13.17 -27.95
CA THR A 161 -8.65 -14.42 -28.62
C THR A 161 -10.17 -14.62 -28.58
N ARG A 162 -10.80 -14.34 -27.43
CA ARG A 162 -12.27 -14.44 -27.27
C ARG A 162 -13.00 -13.39 -28.10
N TYR A 163 -12.51 -12.16 -28.12
CA TYR A 163 -13.09 -11.08 -28.92
C TYR A 163 -13.09 -11.42 -30.41
N TYR A 164 -11.96 -11.89 -30.93
CA TYR A 164 -11.83 -12.30 -32.33
C TYR A 164 -12.77 -13.47 -32.68
N ARG A 165 -12.89 -14.48 -31.80
CA ARG A 165 -13.85 -15.58 -31.99
C ARG A 165 -15.31 -15.13 -31.97
N LYS A 166 -15.65 -14.11 -31.20
CA LYS A 166 -17.03 -13.59 -31.13
C LYS A 166 -17.39 -12.80 -32.39
N GLN A 167 -16.50 -11.90 -32.84
CA GLN A 167 -16.70 -11.16 -34.09
C GLN A 167 -16.86 -12.08 -35.30
N LYS A 168 -16.06 -13.14 -35.38
CA LYS A 168 -16.16 -14.12 -36.48
C LYS A 168 -17.50 -14.87 -36.51
N ARG A 169 -18.20 -15.00 -35.36
CA ARG A 169 -19.53 -15.61 -35.29
C ARG A 169 -20.63 -14.63 -35.69
N GLU A 170 -20.55 -13.37 -35.27
CA GLU A 170 -21.53 -12.33 -35.64
C GLU A 170 -21.50 -11.93 -37.13
N HIS A 171 -20.39 -12.18 -37.85
CA HIS A 171 -20.29 -11.96 -39.30
C HIS A 171 -20.63 -13.19 -40.16
N ALA A 172 -20.92 -14.33 -39.54
CA ALA A 172 -21.29 -15.56 -40.24
C ALA A 172 -22.82 -15.80 -40.27
N ASP A 173 -23.58 -14.97 -39.55
CA ASP A 173 -25.05 -14.91 -39.53
C ASP A 173 -25.54 -13.71 -40.35
#